data_AF-A0A1V4IGI1-F1
#
_entry.id   AF-A0A1V4IGI1-F1
#
_cell.length_a   1.000
_cell.length_b   1.000
_cell.length_c   1.000
_cell.angle_alpha   90.00
_cell.angle_beta   90.00
_cell.angle_gamma   90.00
#
_symmetry.space_group_name_H-M   'P 1'
#
loop_
_entity.id
_entity.type
_entity.pdbx_description
1 polymer ?
#
loop_
_entity_poly.entity_id
_entity_poly.type
_entity_poly.pdbx_seq_one_letter_code
_entity_poly.pdbx_strand_id
1 'polypeptide(L)'
;MNMVTVKINGIEYNLKGEEREEYLHRIAAYVDKKIKSIMSNNPKLSTTSSAVLAAVNCVDDLFKSQGTCEELQKKLNDMKKQDVSSAKQIEDLKEEIKKLHSSNEELTAKLNGNEMKIELKKKQEDIEHLKNELKESKMSVEKYADDYQNFDAEKKELKFQLQSARYKIINLQNKLMESQIELAKYKKLKDPLINEGGN
;
A
#
# COMPACT_ATOMS: atom_id res chain seq x y z
N MET A 1 -13.84 -64.90 40.52
CA MET A 1 -12.88 -65.14 41.60
C MET A 1 -12.00 -66.30 41.17
N ASN A 2 -10.74 -66.01 40.89
CA ASN A 2 -9.75 -66.97 40.42
C ASN A 2 -8.83 -67.35 41.59
N MET A 3 -8.40 -68.61 41.63
CA MET A 3 -7.48 -69.12 42.62
C MET A 3 -6.27 -69.73 41.91
N VAL A 4 -5.08 -69.31 42.31
CA VAL A 4 -3.83 -69.65 41.62
C VAL A 4 -2.80 -70.03 42.66
N THR A 5 -2.12 -71.15 42.45
CA THR A 5 -1.00 -71.56 43.29
C THR A 5 0.28 -70.92 42.77
N VAL A 6 0.97 -70.17 43.62
CA VAL A 6 2.20 -69.44 43.28
C VAL A 6 3.31 -69.76 44.27
N LYS A 7 4.57 -69.66 43.83
CA LYS A 7 5.75 -69.91 44.67
C LYS A 7 6.51 -68.62 44.92
N ILE A 8 6.59 -68.19 46.17
CA ILE A 8 7.27 -66.96 46.61
C ILE A 8 8.35 -67.34 47.62
N ASN A 9 9.60 -67.00 47.29
CA ASN A 9 10.80 -67.33 48.06
C ASN A 9 10.88 -68.81 48.46
N GLY A 10 10.50 -69.70 47.54
CA GLY A 10 10.54 -71.15 47.77
C GLY A 10 9.31 -71.74 48.46
N ILE A 11 8.39 -70.92 48.98
CA ILE A 11 7.17 -71.35 49.68
C ILE A 11 5.97 -71.23 48.74
N GLU A 12 5.10 -72.24 48.71
CA GLU A 12 3.86 -72.23 47.92
C GLU A 12 2.72 -71.54 48.66
N TYR A 13 2.01 -70.66 47.96
CA TYR A 13 0.85 -69.92 48.44
C TYR A 13 -0.30 -70.06 47.45
N ASN A 14 -1.51 -70.18 47.98
CA ASN A 14 -2.72 -70.09 47.17
C ASN A 14 -3.25 -68.66 47.19
N LEU A 15 -3.08 -67.94 46.07
CA LEU A 15 -3.59 -66.59 45.89
C LEU A 15 -5.02 -66.62 45.37
N LYS A 16 -5.90 -65.81 45.97
CA LYS A 16 -7.29 -65.63 45.51
C LYS A 16 -7.48 -64.17 45.10
N GLY A 17 -8.01 -63.95 43.90
CA GLY A 17 -8.25 -62.60 43.37
C GLY A 17 -9.41 -62.54 42.38
N GLU A 18 -9.87 -61.33 42.07
CA GLU A 18 -10.89 -61.11 41.03
C GLU A 18 -10.27 -60.96 39.64
N GLU A 19 -8.97 -60.65 39.61
CA GLU A 19 -8.18 -60.48 38.39
C GLU A 19 -7.86 -61.80 37.68
N ARG A 20 -7.40 -61.68 36.44
CA ARG A 20 -6.96 -62.82 35.62
C ARG A 20 -5.76 -63.54 36.24
N GLU A 21 -5.71 -64.86 36.06
CA GLU A 21 -4.62 -65.72 36.57
C GLU A 21 -3.23 -65.23 36.17
N GLU A 22 -3.07 -64.79 34.91
CA GLU A 22 -1.84 -64.19 34.38
C GLU A 22 -1.35 -62.99 35.22
N TYR A 23 -2.27 -62.14 35.66
CA TYR A 23 -1.97 -60.97 36.48
C TYR A 23 -1.58 -61.37 37.90
N LEU A 24 -2.27 -62.35 38.49
CA LEU A 24 -1.95 -62.88 39.82
C LEU A 24 -0.57 -63.54 39.84
N HIS A 25 -0.22 -64.32 38.81
CA HIS A 25 1.13 -64.86 38.63
C HIS A 25 2.17 -63.76 38.47
N ARG A 26 1.87 -62.70 37.72
CA ARG A 26 2.78 -61.56 37.53
C ARG A 26 3.06 -60.82 38.84
N ILE A 27 2.04 -60.60 39.68
CA ILE A 27 2.22 -60.01 41.02
C ILE A 27 3.12 -60.90 41.87
N ALA A 28 2.84 -62.21 41.91
CA ALA A 28 3.63 -63.15 42.70
C ALA A 28 5.10 -63.18 42.26
N ALA A 29 5.37 -63.20 40.95
CA ALA A 29 6.71 -63.13 40.39
C ALA A 29 7.43 -61.81 40.73
N TYR A 30 6.70 -60.69 40.73
CA TYR A 30 7.24 -59.38 41.08
C TYR A 30 7.66 -59.32 42.56
N VAL A 31 6.80 -59.80 43.47
CA VAL A 31 7.09 -59.85 44.92
C VAL A 31 8.25 -60.81 45.20
N ASP A 32 8.26 -62.00 44.59
CA ASP A 32 9.35 -62.96 44.69
C ASP A 32 10.69 -62.35 44.26
N LYS A 33 10.71 -61.61 43.14
CA LYS A 33 11.90 -60.90 42.68
C LYS A 33 12.37 -59.84 43.67
N LYS A 34 11.48 -59.05 44.27
CA LYS A 34 11.84 -58.04 45.29
C LYS A 34 12.44 -58.70 46.53
N ILE A 35 11.83 -59.78 47.04
CA ILE A 35 12.31 -60.51 48.21
C ILE A 35 13.70 -61.09 47.93
N LYS A 36 13.87 -61.80 46.80
CA LYS A 36 15.17 -62.35 46.40
C LYS A 36 16.23 -61.28 46.26
N SER A 37 15.91 -60.13 45.64
CA SER A 37 16.86 -59.03 45.51
C SER A 37 17.31 -58.47 46.87
N ILE A 38 16.40 -58.35 47.84
CA ILE A 38 16.73 -57.86 49.18
C ILE A 38 17.62 -58.87 49.92
N MET A 39 17.27 -60.16 49.85
CA MET A 39 18.03 -61.23 50.48
C MET A 39 19.43 -61.39 49.89
N SER A 40 19.57 -61.29 48.57
CA SER A 40 20.88 -61.33 47.90
C SER A 40 21.78 -60.15 48.28
N ASN A 41 21.20 -58.97 48.47
CA ASN A 41 21.95 -57.77 48.86
C ASN A 41 22.26 -57.72 50.37
N ASN A 42 21.48 -58.43 51.20
CA ASN A 42 21.64 -58.44 52.65
C ASN A 42 21.52 -59.88 53.21
N PRO A 43 22.57 -60.71 53.10
CA PRO A 43 22.52 -62.13 53.46
C PRO A 43 22.26 -62.41 54.95
N LYS A 44 22.49 -61.41 55.82
CA LYS A 44 22.29 -61.50 57.27
C LYS A 44 20.83 -61.24 57.68
N LEU A 45 19.97 -60.79 56.76
CA LEU A 45 18.58 -60.44 57.06
C LEU A 45 17.73 -61.72 57.12
N SER A 46 16.81 -61.78 58.09
CA SER A 46 15.83 -62.88 58.15
C SER A 46 14.86 -62.82 56.96
N THR A 47 14.26 -63.95 56.61
CA THR A 47 13.20 -64.02 55.59
C THR A 47 12.03 -63.10 55.92
N THR A 48 11.62 -63.05 57.19
CA THR A 48 10.53 -62.18 57.66
C THR A 48 10.87 -60.70 57.49
N SER A 49 12.07 -60.29 57.92
CA SER A 49 12.54 -58.91 57.76
C SER A 49 12.66 -58.53 56.27
N SER A 50 13.07 -59.47 55.43
CA SER A 50 13.19 -59.27 53.98
C SER A 50 11.82 -59.10 53.31
N ALA A 51 10.83 -59.87 53.76
CA ALA A 51 9.44 -59.74 53.30
C ALA A 51 8.83 -58.38 53.72
N VAL A 52 9.06 -57.94 54.95
CA VAL A 52 8.61 -56.61 55.43
C VAL A 52 9.26 -55.50 54.59
N LEU A 53 10.56 -55.57 54.33
CA LEU A 53 11.25 -54.57 53.52
C LEU A 53 10.78 -54.60 52.05
N ALA A 54 10.47 -55.77 51.51
CA ALA A 54 9.86 -55.90 50.19
C ALA A 54 8.48 -55.23 50.14
N ALA A 55 7.65 -55.43 51.17
CA ALA A 55 6.34 -54.78 51.26
C ALA A 55 6.46 -53.25 51.30
N VAL A 56 7.36 -52.71 52.13
CA VAL A 56 7.63 -51.26 52.18
C VAL A 56 8.07 -50.73 50.81
N ASN A 57 8.99 -51.42 50.14
CA ASN A 57 9.45 -51.03 48.80
C ASN A 57 8.37 -51.14 47.72
N CYS A 58 7.38 -52.03 47.88
CA CYS A 58 6.24 -52.10 46.95
C CYS A 58 5.25 -50.96 47.17
N VAL A 59 5.02 -50.56 48.43
CA VAL A 59 4.17 -49.42 48.77
C VAL A 59 4.82 -48.09 48.33
N ASP A 60 6.12 -47.94 48.49
CA ASP A 60 6.86 -46.78 48.00
C ASP A 60 6.75 -46.63 46.47
N ASP A 61 6.91 -47.73 45.72
CA ASP A 61 6.70 -47.74 44.26
C ASP A 61 5.27 -47.34 43.88
N LEU A 62 4.28 -47.81 44.65
CA LEU A 62 2.87 -47.43 44.45
C LEU A 62 2.66 -45.93 44.65
N PHE A 63 3.15 -45.36 45.75
CA PHE A 63 3.01 -43.92 46.04
C PHE A 63 3.74 -43.05 45.02
N LYS A 64 4.94 -43.44 44.58
CA LYS A 64 5.66 -42.76 43.49
C LYS A 64 4.89 -42.80 42.17
N SER A 65 4.30 -43.94 41.84
CA SER A 65 3.48 -44.10 40.64
C SER A 65 2.19 -43.27 40.71
N GLN A 66 1.54 -43.22 41.88
CA GLN A 66 0.37 -42.37 42.12
C GLN A 66 0.72 -40.89 41.96
N GLY A 67 1.81 -40.41 42.57
CA GLY A 67 2.25 -39.03 42.42
C GLY A 67 2.55 -38.67 40.96
N THR A 68 3.19 -39.58 40.21
CA THR A 68 3.42 -39.40 38.76
C THR A 68 2.10 -39.32 37.99
N CYS A 69 1.11 -40.13 38.35
CA CYS A 69 -0.21 -40.12 37.73
C CYS A 69 -0.94 -38.80 37.99
N GLU A 70 -0.90 -38.29 39.23
CA GLU A 70 -1.47 -37.00 39.60
C GLU A 70 -0.79 -35.84 38.85
N GLU A 71 0.53 -35.85 38.73
CA GLU A 71 1.28 -34.87 37.95
C GLU A 71 0.91 -34.89 36.46
N LEU A 72 0.82 -36.09 35.87
CA LEU A 72 0.40 -36.25 34.48
C LEU A 72 -1.04 -35.77 34.28
N GLN A 73 -1.92 -36.05 35.22
CA GLN A 73 -3.31 -35.61 35.17
C GLN A 73 -3.43 -34.10 35.28
N LYS A 74 -2.60 -33.46 36.12
CA LYS A 74 -2.49 -32.01 36.20
C LYS A 74 -2.02 -31.41 34.87
N LYS A 75 -0.92 -31.93 34.30
CA LYS A 75 -0.41 -31.49 32.98
C LYS A 75 -1.46 -31.63 31.89
N LEU A 76 -2.20 -32.75 31.87
CA LEU A 76 -3.26 -32.99 30.89
C LEU A 76 -4.40 -31.99 31.03
N ASN A 77 -4.77 -31.62 32.26
CA ASN A 77 -5.78 -30.58 32.50
C ASN A 77 -5.29 -29.20 32.07
N ASP A 78 -4.03 -28.86 32.32
CA ASP A 78 -3.43 -27.59 31.91
C ASP A 78 -3.32 -27.48 30.39
N MET A 79 -2.91 -28.56 29.71
CA MET A 79 -2.91 -28.64 28.24
C MET A 79 -4.32 -28.48 27.66
N LYS A 80 -5.33 -29.16 28.24
CA LYS A 80 -6.73 -28.98 27.82
C LYS A 80 -7.21 -27.54 27.97
N LYS A 81 -6.85 -26.85 29.05
CA LYS A 81 -7.18 -25.42 29.23
C LYS A 81 -6.50 -24.56 28.17
N GLN A 82 -5.24 -24.85 27.87
CA GLN A 82 -4.50 -24.15 26.81
C GLN A 82 -5.14 -24.40 25.44
N ASP A 83 -5.53 -25.62 25.11
CA ASP A 83 -6.21 -25.95 23.84
C ASP A 83 -7.53 -25.18 23.69
N VAL A 84 -8.35 -25.11 24.75
CA VAL A 84 -9.59 -24.32 24.75
C VAL A 84 -9.29 -22.84 24.53
N SER A 85 -8.24 -22.29 25.18
CA SER A 85 -7.87 -20.89 24.99
C SER A 85 -7.36 -20.59 23.58
N SER A 86 -6.55 -21.49 23.00
CA SER A 86 -6.03 -21.38 21.64
C SER A 86 -7.15 -21.52 20.61
N ALA A 87 -8.10 -22.43 20.83
CA ALA A 87 -9.28 -22.58 19.97
C ALA A 87 -10.11 -21.30 19.93
N LYS A 88 -10.30 -20.64 21.09
CA LYS A 88 -10.99 -19.35 21.16
C LYS A 88 -10.24 -18.25 20.40
N GLN A 89 -8.91 -18.15 20.56
CA GLN A 89 -8.10 -17.19 19.80
C GLN A 89 -8.19 -17.42 18.29
N ILE A 90 -8.23 -18.68 17.84
CA ILE A 90 -8.41 -19.02 16.42
C ILE A 90 -9.79 -18.57 15.92
N GLU A 91 -10.83 -18.70 16.73
CA GLU A 91 -12.18 -18.25 16.39
C GLU A 91 -12.25 -16.72 16.28
N ASP A 92 -11.72 -16.00 17.26
CA ASP A 92 -11.66 -14.53 17.26
C ASP A 92 -10.89 -14.00 16.03
N LEU A 93 -9.72 -14.59 15.71
CA LEU A 93 -8.93 -14.23 14.54
C LEU A 93 -9.65 -14.52 13.22
N LYS A 94 -10.43 -15.61 13.14
CA LYS A 94 -11.24 -15.91 11.95
C LYS A 94 -12.32 -14.87 11.73
N GLU A 95 -12.97 -14.38 12.79
CA GLU A 95 -13.95 -13.30 12.68
C GLU A 95 -13.31 -11.99 12.21
N GLU A 96 -12.13 -11.66 12.74
CA GLU A 96 -11.37 -10.47 12.32
C GLU A 96 -10.98 -10.53 10.85
N ILE A 97 -10.46 -11.67 10.39
CA ILE A 97 -10.14 -11.90 8.97
C ILE A 97 -11.38 -11.71 8.10
N LYS A 98 -12.55 -12.22 8.53
CA LYS A 98 -13.80 -12.06 7.79
C LYS A 98 -14.23 -10.59 7.67
N LYS A 99 -14.10 -9.81 8.75
CA LYS A 99 -14.40 -8.37 8.75
C LYS A 99 -13.45 -7.60 7.85
N LEU A 100 -12.14 -7.89 7.94
CA LEU A 100 -11.13 -7.27 7.07
C LEU A 100 -11.36 -7.61 5.60
N HIS A 101 -11.75 -8.84 5.30
CA HIS A 101 -12.08 -9.26 3.93
C HIS A 101 -13.25 -8.46 3.36
N SER A 102 -14.36 -8.35 4.11
CA SER A 102 -15.52 -7.57 3.67
C SER A 102 -15.17 -6.09 3.48
N SER A 103 -14.40 -5.50 4.39
CA SER A 103 -13.95 -4.11 4.23
C SER A 103 -13.06 -3.92 3.01
N ASN A 104 -12.16 -4.88 2.73
CA ASN A 104 -11.32 -4.83 1.54
C ASN A 104 -12.12 -4.99 0.26
N GLU A 105 -13.13 -5.86 0.23
CA GLU A 105 -14.05 -5.99 -0.90
C GLU A 105 -14.80 -4.68 -1.16
N GLU A 106 -15.32 -4.02 -0.11
CA GLU A 106 -15.98 -2.72 -0.22
C GLU A 106 -15.04 -1.63 -0.74
N LEU A 107 -13.82 -1.55 -0.22
CA LEU A 107 -12.81 -0.59 -0.68
C LEU A 107 -12.41 -0.85 -2.13
N THR A 108 -12.25 -2.12 -2.51
CA THR A 108 -11.93 -2.52 -3.88
C THR A 108 -13.08 -2.17 -4.82
N ALA A 109 -14.33 -2.37 -4.41
CA ALA A 109 -15.50 -1.96 -5.18
C ALA A 109 -15.57 -0.44 -5.36
N LYS A 110 -15.26 0.35 -4.32
CA LYS A 110 -15.18 1.82 -4.40
C LYS A 110 -14.06 2.29 -5.32
N LEU A 111 -12.88 1.68 -5.25
CA LEU A 111 -11.73 2.00 -6.12
C LEU A 111 -11.95 1.60 -7.58
N ASN A 112 -12.60 0.45 -7.80
CA ASN A 112 -13.00 0.01 -9.14
C ASN A 112 -14.26 0.69 -9.64
N GLY A 113 -14.91 1.53 -8.82
CA GLY A 113 -15.99 2.41 -9.20
C GLY A 113 -15.54 3.26 -10.39
N ASN A 114 -16.09 2.94 -11.56
CA ASN A 114 -15.76 3.57 -12.84
C ASN A 114 -15.92 5.11 -12.83
N GLU A 115 -16.55 5.70 -11.82
CA GLU A 115 -16.75 7.15 -11.69
C GLU A 115 -15.44 7.93 -11.80
N MET A 116 -14.39 7.53 -11.08
CA MET A 116 -13.11 8.26 -11.11
C MET A 116 -12.40 8.14 -12.47
N LYS A 117 -12.52 6.98 -13.13
CA LYS A 117 -12.02 6.78 -14.51
C LYS A 117 -12.82 7.56 -15.54
N ILE A 118 -14.14 7.60 -15.41
CA ILE A 118 -15.04 8.35 -16.29
C ILE A 118 -14.77 9.86 -16.14
N GLU A 119 -14.61 10.34 -14.90
CA GLU A 119 -14.29 11.74 -14.63
C GLU A 119 -12.90 12.12 -15.15
N LEU A 120 -11.90 11.25 -14.98
CA LEU A 120 -10.57 11.43 -15.57
C LEU A 120 -10.64 11.53 -17.10
N LYS A 121 -11.43 10.66 -17.74
CA LYS A 121 -11.58 10.66 -19.20
C LYS A 121 -12.25 11.93 -19.71
N LYS A 122 -13.32 12.39 -19.05
CA LYS A 122 -13.97 13.68 -19.38
C LYS A 122 -13.01 14.85 -19.24
N LYS A 123 -12.27 14.92 -18.12
CA LYS A 123 -11.28 15.98 -17.91
C LYS A 123 -10.15 15.94 -18.95
N GLN A 124 -9.75 14.76 -19.43
CA GLN A 124 -8.79 14.64 -20.52
C GLN A 124 -9.34 15.17 -21.85
N GLU A 125 -10.60 14.88 -22.17
CA GLU A 125 -11.28 15.42 -23.36
C GLU A 125 -11.39 16.95 -23.30
N ASP A 126 -11.76 17.52 -22.14
CA ASP A 126 -11.84 18.97 -21.93
C ASP A 126 -10.46 19.65 -22.09
N ILE A 127 -9.40 19.04 -21.55
CA ILE A 127 -8.01 19.54 -21.70
C ILE A 127 -7.60 19.56 -23.17
N GLU A 128 -7.97 18.55 -23.95
CA GLU A 128 -7.66 18.47 -25.38
C GLU A 128 -8.39 19.58 -26.16
N HIS A 129 -9.67 19.81 -25.83
CA HIS A 129 -10.45 20.90 -26.43
C HIS A 129 -9.83 22.27 -26.15
N LEU A 130 -9.56 22.57 -24.87
CA LEU A 130 -8.96 23.84 -24.44
C LEU A 130 -7.57 24.07 -25.07
N LYS A 131 -6.78 23.01 -25.26
CA LYS A 131 -5.49 23.11 -25.96
C LYS A 131 -5.66 23.52 -27.42
N ASN A 132 -6.66 22.97 -28.11
CA ASN A 132 -6.93 23.31 -29.50
C ASN A 132 -7.42 24.75 -29.64
N GLU A 133 -8.35 25.19 -28.78
CA GLU A 133 -8.81 26.59 -28.76
C GLU A 133 -7.66 27.57 -28.47
N LEU A 134 -6.80 27.24 -27.50
CA LEU A 134 -5.63 28.06 -27.17
C LEU A 134 -4.67 28.17 -28.36
N LYS A 135 -4.51 27.08 -29.13
CA LYS A 135 -3.68 27.07 -30.35
C LYS A 135 -4.27 27.97 -31.44
N GLU A 136 -5.57 27.88 -31.69
CA GLU A 136 -6.27 28.73 -32.67
C GLU A 136 -6.22 30.21 -32.28
N SER A 137 -6.46 30.50 -31.00
CA SER A 137 -6.36 31.86 -30.48
C SER A 137 -4.93 32.40 -30.62
N LYS A 138 -3.89 31.59 -30.36
CA LYS A 138 -2.49 31.99 -30.50
C LYS A 138 -2.12 32.30 -31.95
N MET A 139 -2.54 31.46 -32.89
CA MET A 139 -2.32 31.72 -34.33
C MET A 139 -2.99 33.02 -34.78
N SER A 140 -4.19 33.31 -34.27
CA SER A 140 -4.89 34.54 -34.58
C SER A 140 -4.16 35.77 -34.04
N VAL A 141 -3.62 35.69 -32.81
CA VAL A 141 -2.80 36.75 -32.21
C VAL A 141 -1.52 37.01 -33.01
N GLU A 142 -0.83 35.95 -33.46
CA GLU A 142 0.34 36.10 -34.35
C GLU A 142 -0.03 36.81 -35.65
N LYS A 143 -1.14 36.40 -36.29
CA LYS A 143 -1.62 37.07 -37.51
C LYS A 143 -1.93 38.55 -37.29
N TYR A 144 -2.63 38.90 -36.21
CA TYR A 144 -2.92 40.29 -35.90
C TYR A 144 -1.66 41.12 -35.59
N ALA A 145 -0.63 40.50 -35.01
CA ALA A 145 0.66 41.14 -34.79
C ALA A 145 1.38 41.45 -36.11
N ASP A 146 1.38 40.52 -37.06
CA ASP A 146 1.93 40.71 -38.40
C ASP A 146 1.16 41.80 -39.18
N ASP A 147 -0.17 41.75 -39.15
CA ASP A 147 -1.03 42.76 -39.78
C ASP A 147 -0.75 44.16 -39.19
N TYR A 148 -0.57 44.26 -37.87
CA TYR A 148 -0.21 45.53 -37.22
C TYR A 148 1.15 46.08 -37.68
N GLN A 149 2.16 45.22 -37.84
CA GLN A 149 3.47 45.64 -38.37
C GLN A 149 3.36 46.14 -39.81
N ASN A 150 2.57 45.46 -40.65
CA ASN A 150 2.33 45.87 -42.02
C ASN A 150 1.63 47.23 -42.09
N PHE A 151 0.59 47.44 -41.29
CA PHE A 151 -0.10 48.74 -41.23
C PHE A 151 0.80 49.86 -40.71
N ASP A 152 1.69 49.60 -39.74
CA ASP A 152 2.65 50.60 -39.26
C ASP A 152 3.67 50.98 -40.35
N ALA A 153 4.14 50.01 -41.13
CA ALA A 153 5.03 50.25 -42.27
C ALA A 153 4.32 51.08 -43.36
N GLU A 154 3.10 50.71 -43.74
CA GLU A 154 2.30 51.43 -44.74
C GLU A 154 2.00 52.87 -44.28
N LYS A 155 1.67 53.05 -43.00
CA LYS A 155 1.45 54.37 -42.41
C LYS A 155 2.70 55.25 -42.50
N LYS A 156 3.88 54.69 -42.24
CA LYS A 156 5.16 55.42 -42.36
C LYS A 156 5.44 55.81 -43.80
N GLU A 157 5.21 54.91 -44.75
CA GLU A 157 5.38 55.16 -46.18
C GLU A 157 4.42 56.25 -46.68
N LEU A 158 3.13 56.17 -46.34
CA LEU A 158 2.15 57.18 -46.72
C LEU A 158 2.51 58.56 -46.14
N LYS A 159 3.05 58.60 -44.91
CA LYS A 159 3.55 59.84 -44.30
C LYS A 159 4.73 60.43 -45.08
N PHE A 160 5.65 59.60 -45.56
CA PHE A 160 6.77 60.02 -46.41
C PHE A 160 6.29 60.53 -47.77
N GLN A 161 5.39 59.79 -48.43
CA GLN A 161 4.78 60.21 -49.70
C GLN A 161 4.05 61.54 -49.58
N LEU A 162 3.27 61.73 -48.50
CA LEU A 162 2.59 62.99 -48.22
C LEU A 162 3.58 64.16 -48.07
N GLN A 163 4.69 63.94 -47.37
CA GLN A 163 5.73 64.94 -47.21
C GLN A 163 6.40 65.28 -48.55
N SER A 164 6.72 64.27 -49.37
CA SER A 164 7.26 64.46 -50.72
C SER A 164 6.30 65.23 -51.63
N ALA A 165 5.02 64.89 -51.61
CA ALA A 165 3.98 65.60 -52.35
C ALA A 165 3.87 67.07 -51.93
N ARG A 166 3.94 67.36 -50.62
CA ARG A 166 3.98 68.75 -50.10
C ARG A 166 5.17 69.53 -50.66
N TYR A 167 6.38 68.95 -50.65
CA TYR A 167 7.56 69.61 -51.23
C TYR A 167 7.43 69.86 -52.73
N LYS A 168 6.85 68.92 -53.48
CA LYS A 168 6.58 69.09 -54.93
C LYS A 168 5.61 70.24 -55.17
N ILE A 169 4.52 70.32 -54.40
CA ILE A 169 3.53 71.41 -54.49
C ILE A 169 4.20 72.77 -54.23
N ILE A 170 5.01 72.88 -53.16
CA ILE A 170 5.73 74.12 -52.83
C ILE A 170 6.65 74.55 -53.98
N ASN A 171 7.43 73.62 -54.53
CA ASN A 171 8.31 73.92 -55.67
C ASN A 171 7.53 74.39 -56.90
N LEU A 172 6.39 73.76 -57.21
CA LEU A 172 5.54 74.17 -58.33
C LEU A 172 4.90 75.54 -58.08
N GLN A 173 4.47 75.84 -56.85
CA GLN A 173 3.95 77.14 -56.45
C GLN A 173 5.00 78.24 -56.62
N ASN A 174 6.25 78.00 -56.21
CA ASN A 174 7.35 78.95 -56.39
C ASN A 174 7.61 79.22 -57.88
N LYS A 175 7.69 78.17 -58.72
CA LYS A 175 7.84 78.31 -60.17
C LYS A 175 6.69 79.09 -60.82
N LEU A 176 5.45 78.83 -60.38
CA LEU A 176 4.27 79.58 -60.85
C LEU A 176 4.39 81.06 -60.48
N MET A 177 4.80 81.36 -59.25
CA MET A 177 4.98 82.73 -58.77
C MET A 177 6.06 83.47 -59.56
N GLU A 178 7.20 82.83 -59.82
CA GLU A 178 8.26 83.36 -60.69
C GLU A 178 7.73 83.68 -62.10
N SER A 179 7.01 82.73 -62.72
CA SER A 179 6.40 82.91 -64.03
C SER A 179 5.36 84.05 -64.05
N GLN A 180 4.55 84.18 -62.99
CA GLN A 180 3.60 85.28 -62.84
C GLN A 180 4.31 86.65 -62.72
N ILE A 181 5.43 86.70 -61.98
CA ILE A 181 6.26 87.91 -61.86
C ILE A 181 6.85 88.29 -63.23
N GLU A 182 7.41 87.33 -63.97
CA GLU A 182 7.93 87.57 -65.33
C GLU A 182 6.85 88.08 -66.27
N LEU A 183 5.66 87.48 -66.23
CA LEU A 183 4.53 87.89 -67.07
C LEU A 183 4.06 89.32 -66.73
N ALA A 184 4.09 89.70 -65.44
CA ALA A 184 3.80 91.07 -65.01
C ALA A 184 4.88 92.07 -65.47
N LYS A 185 6.16 91.71 -65.41
CA LYS A 185 7.27 92.51 -65.97
C LYS A 185 7.13 92.70 -67.47
N TYR A 186 6.82 91.62 -68.21
CA TYR A 186 6.64 91.67 -69.66
C TYR A 186 5.43 92.52 -70.06
N LYS A 187 4.31 92.44 -69.30
CA LYS A 187 3.15 93.33 -69.48
C LYS A 187 3.51 94.81 -69.27
N LYS A 188 4.31 95.14 -68.25
CA LYS A 188 4.83 96.51 -68.04
C LYS A 188 5.76 96.99 -69.17
N LEU A 189 6.58 96.11 -69.74
CA LEU A 189 7.51 96.45 -70.82
C LEU A 189 6.81 96.72 -72.17
N LYS A 190 5.59 96.20 -72.33
CA LYS A 190 4.77 96.34 -73.54
C LYS A 190 3.70 97.43 -73.40
N ASP A 191 3.71 98.19 -72.29
CA ASP A 191 2.78 99.28 -71.99
C ASP A 191 3.33 100.62 -72.55
N PRO A 192 2.70 101.27 -73.56
CA PRO A 192 3.31 102.38 -74.32
C PRO A 192 3.36 103.76 -73.67
N LEU A 193 3.18 103.91 -72.36
CA LEU A 193 3.04 105.25 -71.75
C LEU A 193 3.53 105.24 -70.31
N ILE A 194 4.85 105.31 -70.06
CA ILE A 194 5.50 106.23 -69.09
C ILE A 194 7.03 106.30 -69.39
N ASN A 195 7.45 107.20 -70.29
CA ASN A 195 8.60 108.09 -70.10
C ASN A 195 8.52 109.27 -71.11
N GLU A 196 8.30 110.47 -70.57
CA GLU A 196 8.41 111.81 -71.16
C GLU A 196 7.55 112.23 -72.37
N GLY A 197 6.89 113.39 -72.21
CA GLY A 197 6.70 114.31 -73.33
C GLY A 197 7.93 115.23 -73.43
N GLY A 198 8.32 115.58 -74.66
CA GLY A 198 9.35 116.57 -74.97
C GLY A 198 9.39 116.90 -76.47
N ASN A 199 8.67 117.97 -76.85
CA ASN A 199 8.39 118.51 -78.20
C ASN A 199 7.42 117.72 -79.10
#